data_AF-A0A2V7H516-F1
#
_entry.id   AF-A0A2V7H516-F1
#
_cell.length_a   1.000
_cell.length_b   1.000
_cell.length_c   1.000
_cell.angle_alpha   90.00
_cell.angle_beta   90.00
_cell.angle_gamma   90.00
#
_symmetry.space_group_name_H-M   'P 1'
#
loop_
_entity.id
_entity.type
_entity.pdbx_description
1 polymer ?
#
loop_
_entity_poly.entity_id
_entity_poly.type
_entity_poly.pdbx_seq_one_letter_code
_entity_poly.pdbx_strand_id
1 'polypeptide(L)'
;MTQRVTVVGGGLAGSEAAWQLATRGCEVTLHEMRPVTTTPAHKTDRLAELVCSNTFKSTELTNAHGLLKAEMRLLGSIILEAADGARVAAGSALAVDRDVFSS
;
A
#
# COMPACT_ATOMS: atom_id res chain seq x y z
N MET A 1 12.08 5.20 25.34
CA MET A 1 12.02 6.45 24.54
C MET A 1 11.30 6.14 23.25
N THR A 2 10.23 6.85 22.92
CA THR A 2 9.51 6.69 21.65
C THR A 2 10.36 7.28 20.53
N GLN A 3 10.73 6.48 19.53
CA GLN A 3 11.51 6.96 18.39
C GLN A 3 10.60 7.75 17.45
N ARG A 4 11.00 8.98 17.10
CA ARG A 4 10.32 9.82 16.11
C ARG A 4 10.88 9.55 14.72
N VAL A 5 10.01 9.25 13.76
CA VAL A 5 10.39 8.93 12.38
C VAL A 5 9.54 9.71 11.39
N THR A 6 10.19 10.31 10.41
CA THR A 6 9.52 11.01 9.30
C THR A 6 9.51 10.13 8.07
N VAL A 7 8.33 9.93 7.47
CA VAL A 7 8.13 9.26 6.19
C VAL A 7 7.72 10.32 5.15
N VAL A 8 8.42 10.35 4.02
CA VAL A 8 8.17 11.33 2.95
C VAL A 8 7.58 10.61 1.74
N GLY A 9 6.34 10.96 1.40
CA GLY A 9 5.53 10.38 0.34
C GLY A 9 4.53 9.35 0.86
N GLY A 10 3.26 9.54 0.53
CA GLY A 10 2.13 8.69 0.92
C GLY A 10 1.75 7.62 -0.11
N GLY A 11 2.69 7.18 -0.95
CA GLY A 11 2.46 6.09 -1.90
C GLY A 11 2.37 4.71 -1.22
N LEU A 12 2.37 3.62 -2.01
CA LEU A 12 2.32 2.24 -1.49
C LEU A 12 3.40 1.98 -0.41
N ALA A 13 4.66 2.31 -0.72
CA ALA A 13 5.78 2.08 0.19
C ALA A 13 5.74 2.97 1.44
N GLY A 14 5.38 4.25 1.28
CA GLY A 14 5.32 5.18 2.41
C GLY A 14 4.17 4.86 3.38
N SER A 15 3.03 4.44 2.84
CA SER A 15 1.89 4.01 3.66
C SER A 15 2.22 2.74 4.46
N GLU A 16 2.83 1.75 3.81
CA GLU A 16 3.28 0.53 4.49
C GLU A 16 4.37 0.84 5.53
N ALA A 17 5.37 1.65 5.20
CA ALA A 17 6.43 2.02 6.13
C ALA A 17 5.89 2.78 7.35
N ALA A 18 5.00 3.76 7.14
CA ALA A 18 4.38 4.51 8.22
C ALA A 18 3.56 3.60 9.14
N TRP A 19 2.78 2.68 8.58
CA TRP A 19 2.01 1.69 9.34
C TRP A 19 2.91 0.76 10.16
N GLN A 20 3.92 0.19 9.53
CA GLN A 20 4.87 -0.73 10.18
C GLN A 20 5.65 -0.04 11.31
N LEU A 21 6.02 1.24 11.15
CA LEU A 21 6.66 2.02 12.21
C LEU A 21 5.69 2.33 13.36
N ALA A 22 4.48 2.79 13.05
CA ALA A 22 3.48 3.17 14.05
C ALA A 22 3.04 1.96 14.89
N THR A 23 2.79 0.81 14.25
CA THR A 23 2.42 -0.45 14.93
C THR A 23 3.51 -0.99 15.85
N ARG A 24 4.78 -0.61 15.63
CA ARG A 24 5.92 -0.94 16.51
C ARG A 24 6.22 0.14 17.56
N GLY A 25 5.32 1.10 17.74
CA GLY A 25 5.41 2.12 18.78
C GLY A 25 6.35 3.28 18.44
N CYS A 26 6.66 3.52 17.17
CA CYS A 26 7.31 4.75 16.74
C CYS A 26 6.27 5.88 16.59
N GLU A 27 6.66 7.11 16.90
CA GLU A 27 5.89 8.30 16.58
C GLU A 27 6.20 8.69 15.13
N VAL A 28 5.21 8.61 14.25
CA VAL A 28 5.40 8.75 12.80
C VAL A 28 4.76 10.03 12.28
N THR A 29 5.55 10.81 11.55
CA THR A 29 5.04 11.92 10.73
C THR A 29 5.11 11.50 9.27
N LEU A 30 3.95 11.35 8.61
CA LEU A 30 3.84 11.10 7.18
C LEU A 30 3.59 12.41 6.43
N HIS A 31 4.49 12.79 5.53
CA HIS A 31 4.30 13.93 4.64
C HIS A 31 3.85 13.46 3.26
N GLU A 32 2.65 13.87 2.84
CA GLU A 32 2.15 13.73 1.48
C GLU A 32 1.91 15.12 0.90
N MET A 33 2.44 15.38 -0.28
CA MET A 33 2.32 16.68 -0.94
C MET A 33 0.98 16.85 -1.66
N ARG A 34 0.33 15.73 -2.01
CA ARG A 34 -1.02 15.71 -2.59
C ARG A 34 -2.06 16.05 -1.51
N PRO A 35 -3.16 16.72 -1.89
CA PRO A 35 -3.52 17.14 -3.25
C PRO A 35 -2.94 18.50 -3.67
N VAL A 36 -2.27 19.23 -2.76
CA VAL A 36 -1.79 20.60 -3.01
C VAL A 36 -0.79 20.63 -4.17
N THR A 37 0.14 19.68 -4.19
CA THR A 37 1.06 19.44 -5.31
C THR A 37 0.85 18.03 -5.82
N THR A 38 0.14 17.88 -6.94
CA THR A 38 -0.04 16.57 -7.59
C THR A 38 1.12 16.20 -8.51
N THR A 39 1.16 14.94 -8.96
CA THR A 39 2.02 14.50 -10.06
C THR A 39 1.18 14.27 -11.32
N PRO A 40 1.78 14.19 -12.53
CA PRO A 40 1.03 13.93 -13.75
C PRO A 40 0.24 12.59 -13.75
N ALA A 41 0.58 11.67 -12.87
CA ALA A 41 -0.03 10.34 -12.80
C ALA A 41 -1.13 10.23 -11.73
N HIS A 42 -1.04 10.99 -10.63
CA HIS A 42 -1.98 10.91 -9.52
C HIS A 42 -3.21 11.78 -9.75
N LYS A 43 -4.35 11.26 -9.32
CA LYS A 43 -5.68 11.86 -9.53
C LYS A 43 -6.40 12.17 -8.23
N THR A 44 -5.88 11.71 -7.09
CA THR A 44 -6.53 11.84 -5.79
C THR A 44 -5.57 12.38 -4.73
N ASP A 45 -6.14 12.75 -3.58
CA ASP A 45 -5.44 13.04 -2.32
C ASP A 45 -5.14 11.79 -1.50
N ARG A 46 -5.57 10.61 -1.98
CA ARG A 46 -5.52 9.38 -1.21
C ARG A 46 -4.13 8.80 -1.12
N LEU A 47 -3.85 8.20 0.02
CA LEU A 47 -2.67 7.39 0.23
C LEU A 47 -2.74 6.12 -0.62
N ALA A 48 -1.57 5.56 -0.94
CA ALA A 48 -1.43 4.31 -1.69
C ALA A 48 -2.09 4.27 -3.09
N GLU A 49 -2.54 5.39 -3.67
CA GLU A 49 -3.22 5.45 -4.97
C GLU A 49 -2.51 4.61 -6.08
N LEU A 50 -3.28 3.76 -6.77
CA LEU A 50 -2.81 2.98 -7.91
C LEU A 50 -3.00 3.77 -9.22
N VAL A 51 -1.94 4.39 -9.72
CA VAL A 51 -1.99 5.29 -10.90
C VAL A 51 -1.96 4.59 -12.27
N CYS A 52 -1.63 3.31 -12.30
CA CYS A 52 -1.51 2.52 -13.54
C CYS A 52 -2.39 1.27 -13.47
N SER A 53 -1.81 0.08 -13.42
CA SER A 53 -2.53 -1.19 -13.31
C SER A 53 -3.25 -1.32 -11.96
N ASN A 54 -4.44 -1.94 -11.92
CA ASN A 54 -5.18 -2.24 -10.69
C ASN A 54 -4.85 -3.64 -10.12
N THR A 55 -3.69 -4.19 -10.46
CA THR A 55 -3.30 -5.53 -9.99
C THR A 55 -1.91 -5.54 -9.35
N PHE A 56 -1.85 -6.22 -8.20
CA PHE A 56 -0.65 -6.63 -7.48
C PHE A 56 -0.06 -7.96 -8.00
N LYS A 57 -0.41 -8.34 -9.24
CA LYS A 57 0.08 -9.52 -9.95
C LYS A 57 -0.31 -10.85 -9.26
N SER A 58 0.32 -11.94 -9.67
CA SER A 58 -0.02 -13.32 -9.26
C SER A 58 0.00 -13.49 -7.73
N THR A 59 -0.95 -14.26 -7.21
CA THR A 59 -0.99 -14.73 -5.81
C THR A 59 -0.35 -16.10 -5.62
N GLU A 60 0.12 -16.74 -6.68
CA GLU A 60 0.69 -18.09 -6.62
C GLU A 60 2.07 -18.08 -5.96
N LEU A 61 2.31 -18.98 -5.01
CA LEU A 61 3.59 -19.07 -4.29
C LEU A 61 4.77 -19.47 -5.18
N THR A 62 4.50 -20.10 -6.33
CA THR A 62 5.51 -20.42 -7.35
C THR A 62 5.94 -19.19 -8.16
N ASN A 63 5.25 -18.05 -8.01
CA ASN A 63 5.59 -16.78 -8.62
C ASN A 63 6.23 -15.83 -7.59
N ALA A 64 7.28 -15.10 -7.97
CA ALA A 64 7.96 -14.16 -7.08
C ALA A 64 7.02 -13.13 -6.43
N HIS A 65 6.03 -12.63 -7.17
CA HIS A 65 5.04 -11.69 -6.61
C HIS A 65 4.17 -12.36 -5.54
N GLY A 66 3.77 -13.62 -5.75
CA GLY A 66 2.90 -14.35 -4.83
C GLY A 66 3.64 -14.74 -3.56
N LEU A 67 4.90 -15.18 -3.68
CA LEU A 67 5.77 -15.45 -2.54
C LEU A 67 5.99 -14.18 -1.69
N LEU A 68 6.35 -13.05 -2.31
CA LEU A 68 6.51 -11.79 -1.59
C LEU A 68 5.22 -11.39 -0.86
N LYS A 69 4.05 -11.59 -1.48
CA LYS A 69 2.77 -11.31 -0.82
C LYS A 69 2.52 -12.22 0.39
N ALA A 70 2.94 -13.48 0.33
CA ALA A 70 2.82 -14.39 1.46
C ALA A 70 3.70 -13.91 2.64
N GLU A 71 4.94 -13.48 2.37
CA GLU A 71 5.83 -12.90 3.38
C GLU A 71 5.25 -11.61 3.96
N MET A 72 4.76 -10.71 3.12
CA MET A 72 4.11 -9.47 3.55
C MET A 72 2.86 -9.71 4.41
N ARG A 73 2.08 -10.76 4.13
CA ARG A 73 0.95 -11.14 4.99
C ARG A 73 1.40 -11.63 6.36
N LEU A 74 2.47 -12.42 6.43
CA LEU A 74 3.05 -12.85 7.70
C LEU A 74 3.58 -11.66 8.53
N LEU A 75 3.98 -10.58 7.86
CA LEU A 75 4.44 -9.34 8.49
C LEU A 75 3.30 -8.33 8.76
N GLY A 76 2.04 -8.70 8.53
CA GLY A 76 0.89 -7.84 8.80
C GLY A 76 0.81 -6.61 7.89
N SER A 77 1.01 -6.78 6.58
CA SER A 77 0.96 -5.69 5.61
C SER A 77 -0.43 -5.07 5.49
N ILE A 78 -0.52 -3.77 5.77
CA ILE A 78 -1.75 -2.98 5.60
C ILE A 78 -2.14 -2.84 4.12
N ILE A 79 -1.14 -2.78 3.23
CA ILE A 79 -1.39 -2.73 1.78
C ILE A 79 -2.10 -4.01 1.31
N LEU A 80 -1.69 -5.18 1.79
CA LEU A 80 -2.35 -6.42 1.39
C LEU A 80 -3.70 -6.63 2.07
N GLU A 81 -3.86 -6.15 3.30
CA GLU A 81 -5.16 -6.14 3.97
C GLU A 81 -6.18 -5.29 3.20
N ALA A 82 -5.82 -4.05 2.84
CA ALA A 82 -6.65 -3.18 2.03
C ALA A 82 -6.91 -3.79 0.63
N ALA A 83 -5.91 -4.42 0.02
CA ALA A 83 -6.07 -5.05 -1.29
C ALA A 83 -6.99 -6.27 -1.25
N ASP A 84 -6.93 -7.08 -0.19
CA ASP A 84 -7.83 -8.21 0.00
C ASP A 84 -9.28 -7.73 0.23
N GLY A 85 -9.48 -6.62 0.95
CA GLY A 85 -10.79 -5.97 1.13
C GLY A 85 -11.38 -5.34 -0.14
N ALA A 86 -10.53 -4.87 -1.06
CA ALA A 86 -10.92 -4.25 -2.32
C ALA A 86 -10.90 -5.21 -3.52
N ARG A 87 -10.75 -6.52 -3.28
CA ARG A 87 -10.46 -7.51 -4.34
C ARG A 87 -11.60 -7.63 -5.37
N VAL A 88 -11.22 -7.70 -6.64
CA VAL A 88 -12.11 -8.02 -7.79
C VAL A 88 -11.63 -9.27 -8.54
N ALA A 89 -12.50 -9.86 -9.36
CA ALA A 89 -12.19 -11.09 -10.10
C ALA A 89 -11.07 -10.87 -11.15
N ALA A 90 -9.96 -11.62 -11.04
CA ALA A 90 -8.81 -11.50 -11.95
C ALA A 90 -7.97 -12.78 -12.08
N GLY A 91 -8.60 -13.96 -12.05
CA GLY A 91 -7.89 -15.24 -12.16
C GLY A 91 -6.88 -15.43 -11.03
N SER A 92 -5.63 -15.77 -11.38
CA SER A 92 -4.55 -15.96 -10.41
C SER A 92 -3.93 -14.66 -9.89
N ALA A 93 -4.36 -13.49 -10.39
CA ALA A 93 -3.86 -12.20 -9.92
C ALA A 93 -4.69 -11.64 -8.76
N LEU A 94 -4.03 -10.88 -7.89
CA LEU A 94 -4.71 -9.98 -6.96
C LEU A 94 -5.00 -8.68 -7.70
N ALA A 95 -6.23 -8.49 -8.17
CA ALA A 95 -6.71 -7.23 -8.70
C ALA A 95 -7.68 -6.59 -7.72
N VAL A 96 -7.75 -5.26 -7.75
CA VAL A 96 -8.55 -4.48 -6.81
C VAL A 96 -9.41 -3.44 -7.52
N ASP A 97 -10.51 -3.07 -6.89
CA ASP A 97 -11.13 -1.78 -7.12
C ASP A 97 -10.21 -0.68 -6.55
N ARG A 98 -9.78 0.28 -7.37
CA ARG A 98 -8.77 1.27 -6.98
C ARG A 98 -9.31 2.26 -5.94
N ASP A 99 -10.59 2.58 -6.02
CA ASP A 99 -11.21 3.58 -5.17
C ASP A 99 -11.52 2.96 -3.80
N VAL A 100 -11.92 1.69 -3.76
CA VAL A 100 -12.07 0.96 -2.49
C VAL A 100 -10.72 0.68 -1.84
N PHE A 101 -9.68 0.37 -2.63
CA PHE A 101 -8.35 0.08 -2.11
C PHE A 101 -7.69 1.26 -1.38
N SER A 102 -7.91 2.48 -1.87
CA SER A 102 -7.26 3.70 -1.37
C SER A 102 -8.14 4.53 -0.43
N SER A 103 -9.34 4.05 -0.07
CA SER A 103 -10.32 4.80 0.72
C SER A 103 -9.97 4.94 2.20
#